data_AF-A0A9W5B1Y7-F1
#
_entry.id   AF-A0A9W5B1Y7-F1
#
_cell.length_a   1.000
_cell.length_b   1.000
_cell.length_c   1.000
_cell.angle_alpha   90.00
_cell.angle_beta   90.00
_cell.angle_gamma   90.00
#
_symmetry.space_group_name_H-M   'P 1'
#
loop_
_entity.id
_entity.type
_entity.pdbx_description
1 polymer ?
#
loop_
_entity_poly.entity_id
_entity_poly.type
_entity_poly.pdbx_seq_one_letter_code
_entity_poly.pdbx_strand_id
1 'polypeptide(L)'
;MNAEPMEVKPIDQQAFGARIKTAIAEGRAGRREIASQLARLPPEQLVKAPPSTIAMLGPQGFEMLVSMRRDIPAGVTARQSTVAPPAPPKTAVVPRKVRHRWPIWAACAVLLALGPIFDRSWPLVERMTGNSARPIRVSTWPSCRRLDGHTDGCLYRTGNPHSTIRHLADRLGMPVDELLRSNRHLAITADLPLARGTSVVVWRGTATLYR
;
A
#
# COMPACT_ATOMS: atom_id res chain seq x y z
N MET A 1 -41.45 -3.16 18.47
CA MET A 1 -40.27 -2.91 17.63
C MET A 1 -39.71 -1.56 18.05
N ASN A 2 -38.70 -1.54 18.93
CA ASN A 2 -38.04 -0.31 19.35
C ASN A 2 -36.62 -0.36 18.79
N ALA A 3 -36.34 0.53 17.83
CA ALA A 3 -34.99 0.69 17.29
C ALA A 3 -34.18 1.53 18.29
N GLU A 4 -33.14 0.93 18.89
CA GLU A 4 -32.14 1.67 19.64
C GLU A 4 -31.33 2.57 18.70
N PRO A 5 -31.12 3.85 19.04
CA PRO A 5 -30.36 4.77 18.21
C PRO A 5 -28.86 4.41 18.25
N MET A 6 -28.25 4.30 17.06
CA MET A 6 -26.80 4.15 16.90
C MET A 6 -26.09 5.41 17.41
N GLU A 7 -25.40 5.29 18.54
CA GLU A 7 -24.53 6.30 19.10
C GLU A 7 -23.26 6.44 18.23
N VAL A 8 -23.23 7.46 17.37
CA VAL A 8 -22.05 7.80 16.58
C VAL A 8 -21.03 8.44 17.52
N LYS A 9 -19.99 7.67 17.88
CA LYS A 9 -18.91 8.13 18.75
C LYS A 9 -18.18 9.32 18.09
N PRO A 10 -18.14 10.50 18.73
CA PRO A 10 -17.53 11.68 18.14
C PRO A 10 -16.05 11.43 17.86
N ILE A 11 -15.59 11.84 16.67
CA ILE A 11 -14.17 11.77 16.29
C ILE A 11 -13.41 12.63 17.30
N ASP A 12 -12.53 11.99 18.06
CA ASP A 12 -11.64 12.66 19.00
C ASP A 12 -10.66 13.55 18.23
N GLN A 13 -11.04 14.83 18.10
CA GLN A 13 -10.28 15.86 17.40
C GLN A 13 -8.87 16.05 17.99
N GLN A 14 -8.69 15.77 19.29
CA GLN A 14 -7.39 15.87 19.95
C GLN A 14 -6.48 14.71 19.53
N ALA A 15 -7.00 13.49 19.50
CA ALA A 15 -6.26 12.32 19.01
C ALA A 15 -5.90 12.44 17.53
N PHE A 16 -6.79 13.01 16.70
CA PHE A 16 -6.49 13.28 15.30
C PHE A 16 -5.38 14.34 15.13
N GLY A 17 -5.47 15.45 15.88
CA GLY A 17 -4.45 16.49 15.89
C GLY A 17 -3.07 15.98 16.33
N ALA A 18 -3.03 15.09 17.33
CA ALA A 18 -1.80 14.44 17.77
C ALA A 18 -1.18 13.57 16.66
N ARG A 19 -2.00 12.77 15.97
CA ARG A 19 -1.53 11.94 14.83
C ARG A 19 -0.98 12.77 13.69
N ILE A 20 -1.62 13.91 13.36
CA ILE A 20 -1.11 14.83 12.35
C ILE A 20 0.26 15.39 12.77
N LYS A 21 0.41 15.83 14.02
CA LYS A 21 1.68 16.37 14.52
C LYS A 21 2.80 15.33 14.42
N THR A 22 2.52 14.09 14.79
CA THR A 22 3.47 12.98 14.65
C THR A 22 3.84 12.72 13.20
N ALA A 23 2.87 12.63 12.29
CA ALA A 23 3.13 12.42 10.86
C ALA A 23 3.95 13.56 10.23
N ILE A 24 3.72 14.81 10.64
CA ILE A 24 4.52 15.96 10.21
C ILE A 24 5.96 15.85 10.73
N ALA A 25 6.14 15.44 11.99
CA ALA A 25 7.46 15.27 12.58
C ALA A 25 8.25 14.14 11.89
N GLU A 26 7.62 13.00 11.66
CA GLU A 26 8.19 11.86 10.93
C GLU A 26 8.53 12.24 9.49
N GLY A 27 7.64 12.94 8.78
CA GLY A 27 7.90 13.42 7.42
C GLY A 27 9.02 14.47 7.34
N ARG A 28 9.27 15.24 8.40
CA ARG A 28 10.45 16.13 8.49
C ARG A 28 11.73 15.34 8.75
N ALA A 29 11.68 14.32 9.61
CA ALA A 29 12.82 13.46 9.89
C ALA A 29 13.27 12.70 8.62
N GLY A 30 12.33 12.08 7.89
CA GLY A 30 12.64 11.35 6.65
C GLY A 30 13.23 12.25 5.56
N ARG A 31 12.72 13.47 5.39
CA ARG A 31 13.30 14.43 4.43
C ARG A 31 14.73 14.82 4.76
N ARG A 32 15.06 15.00 6.04
CA ARG A 32 16.44 15.27 6.48
C ARG A 32 17.37 14.09 6.20
N GLU A 33 16.89 12.88 6.41
CA GLU A 33 17.66 11.68 6.11
C GLU A 33 17.98 11.58 4.61
N ILE A 34 16.98 11.75 3.75
CA ILE A 34 17.18 11.76 2.28
C ILE A 34 18.13 12.88 1.86
N ALA A 35 17.97 14.09 2.40
CA ALA A 35 18.88 15.20 2.13
C ALA A 35 20.32 14.87 2.55
N SER A 36 20.52 14.22 3.70
CA SER A 36 21.84 13.82 4.19
C SER A 36 22.49 12.72 3.35
N GLN A 37 21.70 11.77 2.83
CA GLN A 37 22.20 10.71 1.95
C GLN A 37 22.58 11.29 0.59
N LEU A 38 21.73 12.15 0.03
CA LEU A 38 22.02 12.87 -1.20
C LEU A 38 23.21 13.81 -1.04
N ALA A 39 23.41 14.42 0.13
CA ALA A 39 24.56 15.29 0.40
C ALA A 39 25.91 14.54 0.29
N ARG A 40 25.94 13.23 0.59
CA ARG A 40 27.15 12.40 0.58
C ARG A 40 27.56 11.87 -0.80
N LEU A 41 26.67 11.91 -1.79
CA LEU A 41 26.98 11.42 -3.13
C LEU A 41 27.99 12.34 -3.85
N PRO A 42 28.77 11.86 -4.83
CA PRO A 42 29.52 12.77 -5.70
C PRO A 42 28.55 13.49 -6.68
N PRO A 43 28.88 14.70 -7.15
CA PRO A 43 27.97 15.52 -7.96
C PRO A 43 27.54 14.84 -9.27
N GLU A 44 28.39 14.02 -9.87
CA GLU A 44 28.11 13.26 -11.09
C GLU A 44 27.03 12.19 -10.88
N GLN A 45 26.95 11.64 -9.66
CA GLN A 45 25.90 10.69 -9.28
C GLN A 45 24.61 11.38 -8.87
N LEU A 46 24.68 12.63 -8.38
CA LEU A 46 23.50 13.42 -8.05
C LEU A 46 22.68 13.77 -9.30
N VAL A 47 23.35 14.04 -10.43
CA VAL A 47 22.69 14.26 -11.74
C VAL A 47 21.99 13.00 -12.25
N LYS A 48 22.49 11.81 -11.86
CA LYS A 48 21.89 10.50 -12.18
C LYS A 48 20.83 10.07 -11.18
N ALA A 49 20.61 10.81 -10.09
CA ALA A 49 19.61 10.46 -9.11
C ALA A 49 18.21 10.46 -9.75
N PRO A 50 17.34 9.50 -9.38
CA PRO A 50 15.98 9.46 -9.90
C PRO A 50 15.23 10.78 -9.65
N PRO A 51 14.52 11.34 -10.64
CA PRO A 51 13.74 12.58 -10.46
C PRO A 51 12.72 12.49 -9.31
N SER A 52 12.24 11.29 -9.01
CA SER A 52 11.35 11.01 -7.87
C SER A 52 12.01 11.31 -6.51
N THR A 53 13.29 10.99 -6.34
CA THR A 53 14.04 11.23 -5.10
C THR A 53 14.24 12.73 -4.86
N ILE A 54 14.50 13.49 -5.94
CA ILE A 54 14.63 14.95 -5.89
C ILE A 54 13.27 15.60 -5.61
N ALA A 55 12.19 15.10 -6.22
CA ALA A 55 10.83 15.59 -5.98
C ALA A 55 10.36 15.33 -4.54
N MET A 56 10.78 14.21 -3.92
CA MET A 56 10.38 13.81 -2.57
C MET A 56 10.95 14.71 -1.46
N LEU A 57 12.07 15.40 -1.71
CA LEU A 57 12.60 16.44 -0.82
C LEU A 57 11.65 17.65 -0.72
N GLY A 58 10.98 17.97 -1.82
CA GLY A 58 10.23 19.22 -1.98
C GLY A 58 11.14 20.46 -1.83
N PRO A 59 10.55 21.67 -1.81
CA PRO A 59 11.30 22.92 -1.74
C PRO A 59 12.20 23.01 -0.49
N GLN A 60 11.63 22.68 0.68
CA GLN A 60 12.33 22.73 1.96
C GLN A 60 13.46 21.70 2.06
N GLY A 61 13.28 20.48 1.54
CA GLY A 61 14.33 19.46 1.57
C GLY A 61 15.46 19.79 0.60
N PHE A 62 15.13 20.45 -0.53
CA PHE A 62 16.15 20.91 -1.48
C PHE A 62 17.00 22.04 -0.90
N GLU A 63 16.41 23.00 -0.19
CA GLU A 63 17.16 24.02 0.55
C GLU A 63 18.10 23.41 1.60
N MET A 64 17.66 22.36 2.31
CA MET A 64 18.53 21.62 3.24
C MET A 64 19.68 20.92 2.51
N LEU A 65 19.44 20.36 1.32
CA LEU A 65 20.49 19.73 0.52
C LEU A 65 21.53 20.76 0.03
N VAL A 66 21.07 21.93 -0.43
CA VAL A 66 21.94 23.03 -0.87
C VAL A 66 22.75 23.58 0.30
N SER A 67 22.18 23.73 1.50
CA SER A 67 22.95 24.19 2.66
C SER A 67 23.99 23.17 3.13
N MET A 68 23.78 21.88 2.90
CA MET A 68 24.73 20.81 3.22
C MET A 68 25.86 20.65 2.19
N ARG A 69 25.73 21.20 0.98
CA ARG A 69 26.72 21.07 -0.09
C ARG A 69 27.24 22.43 -0.55
N ARG A 70 28.56 22.62 -0.50
CA ARG A 70 29.20 23.84 -1.03
C ARG A 70 29.33 23.87 -2.55
N ASP A 71 29.18 22.70 -3.19
CA ASP A 71 29.42 22.52 -4.63
C ASP A 71 28.19 22.86 -5.48
N ILE A 72 27.02 23.03 -4.85
CA ILE A 72 25.80 23.47 -5.52
C ILE A 72 25.73 24.99 -5.35
N PRO A 73 25.80 25.79 -6.43
CA PRO A 73 25.78 27.25 -6.30
C PRO A 73 24.51 27.68 -5.57
N ALA A 74 24.70 28.44 -4.48
CA ALA A 74 23.65 29.08 -3.70
C ALA A 74 22.88 30.04 -4.61
N GLY A 75 21.81 29.53 -5.22
CA GLY A 75 21.14 30.19 -6.34
C GLY A 75 20.29 29.24 -7.20
N VAL A 76 20.51 27.92 -7.09
CA VAL A 76 19.56 26.92 -7.59
C VAL A 76 18.38 26.84 -6.63
N THR A 77 17.51 27.84 -6.61
CA THR A 77 16.21 27.69 -5.98
C THR A 77 15.37 26.75 -6.86
N ALA A 78 14.63 25.83 -6.24
CA ALA A 78 13.61 25.07 -6.95
C ALA A 78 12.71 26.11 -7.64
N ARG A 79 12.77 26.16 -8.97
CA ARG A 79 11.99 27.09 -9.79
C ARG A 79 10.55 26.97 -9.33
N GLN A 80 10.09 27.95 -8.55
CA GLN A 80 8.69 28.10 -8.27
C GLN A 80 8.03 28.25 -9.63
N SER A 81 7.20 27.29 -10.02
CA SER A 81 6.27 27.48 -11.13
C SER A 81 5.25 28.53 -10.69
N THR A 82 5.67 29.79 -10.68
CA THR A 82 4.74 30.90 -10.84
C THR A 82 4.21 30.79 -12.27
N VAL A 83 2.92 30.50 -12.37
CA VAL A 83 2.19 30.59 -13.64
C VAL A 83 2.19 32.06 -14.04
N ALA A 84 3.19 32.46 -14.83
CA ALA A 84 3.22 33.77 -15.48
C ALA A 84 2.45 33.70 -16.81
N PRO A 85 1.69 34.74 -17.19
CA PRO A 85 1.00 34.80 -18.47
C PRO A 85 1.99 34.65 -19.64
N PRO A 86 1.63 33.96 -20.72
CA PRO A 86 2.57 33.64 -21.78
C PRO A 86 3.03 34.90 -22.51
N ALA A 87 4.33 35.21 -22.44
CA ALA A 87 4.97 36.16 -23.33
C ALA A 87 5.05 35.59 -24.77
N PRO A 88 4.93 36.43 -25.80
CA PRO A 88 4.90 35.97 -27.19
C PRO A 88 6.23 35.30 -27.58
N PRO A 89 6.20 34.13 -28.22
CA PRO A 89 7.41 33.34 -28.46
C PRO A 89 8.27 33.95 -29.58
N LYS A 90 9.52 34.28 -29.25
CA LYS A 90 10.58 34.45 -30.27
C LYS A 90 10.95 33.07 -30.81
N THR A 91 10.76 32.89 -32.11
CA THR A 91 11.00 31.66 -32.87
C THR A 91 12.49 31.33 -32.94
N ALA A 92 12.98 30.55 -31.97
CA ALA A 92 14.20 29.77 -32.13
C ALA A 92 13.81 28.38 -32.66
N VAL A 93 14.17 28.10 -33.92
CA VAL A 93 13.91 26.81 -34.56
C VAL A 93 14.89 25.77 -34.00
N VAL A 94 14.42 24.98 -33.04
CA VAL A 94 15.12 23.80 -32.52
C VAL A 94 14.80 22.60 -33.42
N PRO A 95 15.78 21.82 -33.89
CA PRO A 95 15.52 20.63 -34.69
C PRO A 95 14.72 19.61 -33.88
N ARG A 96 13.53 19.30 -34.38
CA ARG A 96 12.51 18.47 -33.72
C ARG A 96 12.95 17.00 -33.77
N LYS A 97 13.55 16.49 -32.69
CA LYS A 97 13.67 15.03 -32.47
C LYS A 97 12.27 14.42 -32.60
N VAL A 98 12.12 13.47 -33.51
CA VAL A 98 10.89 12.71 -33.72
C VAL A 98 10.64 11.89 -32.46
N ARG A 99 9.87 12.47 -31.53
CA ARG A 99 9.31 11.77 -30.38
C ARG A 99 8.37 10.73 -30.97
N HIS A 100 8.76 9.45 -30.86
CA HIS A 100 7.89 8.32 -31.16
C HIS A 100 6.68 8.43 -30.24
N ARG A 101 5.62 9.06 -30.76
CA ARG A 101 4.33 9.20 -30.09
C ARG A 101 3.66 7.85 -30.21
N TRP A 102 4.07 6.90 -29.37
CA TRP A 102 3.18 5.79 -29.08
C TRP A 102 1.86 6.41 -28.59
N PRO A 103 0.74 6.18 -29.30
CA PRO A 103 -0.51 6.74 -28.87
C PRO A 103 -0.79 6.18 -27.47
N ILE A 104 -1.16 7.04 -26.53
CA ILE A 104 -1.48 6.65 -25.14
C ILE A 104 -2.48 5.49 -25.13
N TRP A 105 -3.36 5.44 -26.13
CA TRP A 105 -4.28 4.34 -26.42
C TRP A 105 -3.61 2.97 -26.61
N ALA A 106 -2.42 2.89 -27.21
CA ALA A 106 -1.65 1.65 -27.33
C ALA A 106 -1.11 1.19 -25.97
N ALA A 107 -0.64 2.12 -25.12
CA ALA A 107 -0.23 1.78 -23.76
C ALA A 107 -1.42 1.32 -22.90
N CYS A 108 -2.57 2.00 -23.02
CA CYS A 108 -3.81 1.59 -22.35
C CYS A 108 -4.32 0.25 -22.85
N ALA A 109 -4.28 -0.02 -24.16
CA ALA A 109 -4.68 -1.29 -24.74
C ALA A 109 -3.77 -2.44 -24.28
N VAL A 110 -2.46 -2.22 -24.18
CA VAL A 110 -1.51 -3.20 -23.63
C VAL A 110 -1.80 -3.47 -22.14
N LEU A 111 -2.07 -2.44 -21.33
CA LEU A 111 -2.42 -2.63 -19.91
C LEU A 111 -3.77 -3.36 -19.74
N LEU A 112 -4.77 -3.02 -20.55
CA LEU A 112 -6.08 -3.68 -20.55
C LEU A 112 -6.01 -5.12 -21.10
N ALA A 113 -5.06 -5.42 -21.98
CA ALA A 113 -4.82 -6.78 -22.46
C ALA A 113 -4.00 -7.62 -21.46
N LEU A 114 -3.07 -7.00 -20.73
CA LEU A 114 -2.26 -7.68 -19.71
C LEU A 114 -3.04 -7.97 -18.42
N GLY A 115 -3.99 -7.12 -18.03
CA GLY A 115 -4.86 -7.32 -16.87
C GLY A 115 -5.54 -8.70 -16.83
N PRO A 116 -6.30 -9.11 -17.85
CA PRO A 116 -6.96 -10.41 -17.88
C PRO A 116 -5.97 -11.57 -18.04
N ILE A 117 -4.79 -11.36 -18.64
CA ILE A 117 -3.74 -12.37 -18.68
C ILE A 117 -3.17 -12.61 -17.28
N PHE A 118 -2.96 -11.55 -16.49
CA PHE A 118 -2.51 -11.67 -15.10
C PHE A 118 -3.55 -12.36 -14.23
N ASP A 119 -4.82 -11.98 -14.35
CA ASP A 119 -5.93 -12.56 -13.59
C ASP A 119 -6.12 -14.06 -13.92
N ARG A 120 -5.95 -14.43 -15.20
CA ARG A 120 -6.08 -15.83 -15.66
C ARG A 120 -4.84 -16.68 -15.40
N SER A 121 -3.66 -16.07 -15.31
CA SER A 121 -2.38 -16.76 -15.03
C SER A 121 -2.04 -16.82 -13.54
N TRP A 122 -2.66 -15.99 -12.70
CA TRP A 122 -2.50 -16.03 -11.26
C TRP A 122 -2.76 -17.42 -10.63
N PRO A 123 -3.83 -18.18 -10.97
CA PRO A 123 -4.01 -19.52 -10.43
C PRO A 123 -2.92 -20.50 -10.87
N LEU A 124 -2.24 -20.25 -11.99
CA LEU A 124 -1.10 -21.04 -12.45
C LEU A 124 0.16 -20.69 -11.66
N VAL A 125 0.39 -19.40 -11.38
CA VAL A 125 1.46 -18.91 -10.52
C VAL A 125 1.27 -19.39 -9.08
N GLU A 126 0.04 -19.41 -8.57
CA GLU A 126 -0.30 -19.94 -7.25
C GLU A 126 -0.07 -21.45 -7.17
N ARG A 127 -0.29 -22.21 -8.26
CA ARG A 127 0.11 -23.63 -8.32
C ARG A 127 1.62 -23.82 -8.40
N MET A 128 2.35 -22.93 -9.07
CA MET A 128 3.82 -23.02 -9.21
C MET A 128 4.57 -22.51 -7.98
N THR A 129 4.01 -21.55 -7.24
CA THR A 129 4.55 -21.02 -5.98
C THR A 129 3.88 -21.65 -4.74
N GLY A 130 2.84 -22.46 -4.96
CA GLY A 130 1.98 -23.14 -3.99
C GLY A 130 2.63 -24.28 -3.21
N ASN A 131 3.94 -24.24 -2.99
CA ASN A 131 4.59 -24.99 -1.91
C ASN A 131 4.33 -24.33 -0.54
N SER A 132 3.12 -23.82 -0.31
CA SER A 132 2.69 -23.42 1.04
C SER A 132 2.28 -24.66 1.81
N ALA A 133 3.20 -25.60 1.99
CA ALA A 133 3.00 -26.72 2.89
C ALA A 133 2.70 -26.16 4.29
N ARG A 134 1.62 -26.61 4.91
CA ARG A 134 1.22 -26.20 6.25
C ARG A 134 1.29 -27.39 7.21
N PRO A 135 1.83 -27.20 8.42
CA PRO A 135 1.84 -28.27 9.40
C PRO A 135 0.39 -28.61 9.78
N ILE A 136 0.10 -29.89 10.02
CA ILE A 136 -1.21 -30.34 10.52
C ILE A 136 -1.56 -29.61 11.84
N ARG A 137 -0.54 -29.20 12.61
CA ARG A 137 -0.72 -28.40 13.83
C ARG A 137 -0.99 -26.93 13.51
N VAL A 138 -2.27 -26.56 13.56
CA VAL A 138 -2.76 -25.19 13.39
C VAL A 138 -2.11 -24.18 14.35
N SER A 139 -1.67 -24.60 15.54
CA SER A 139 -0.99 -23.72 16.51
C SER A 139 0.32 -23.11 16.00
N THR A 140 0.91 -23.69 14.97
CA THR A 140 2.18 -23.22 14.36
C THR A 140 1.96 -22.39 13.11
N TRP A 141 0.70 -22.15 12.73
CA TRP A 141 0.37 -21.39 11.54
C TRP A 141 0.71 -19.90 11.72
N PRO A 142 1.12 -19.21 10.64
CA PRO A 142 1.39 -17.79 10.71
C PRO A 142 0.11 -17.00 10.99
N SER A 143 0.26 -15.83 11.60
CA SER A 143 -0.86 -14.90 11.79
C SER A 143 -1.08 -14.05 10.54
N CYS A 144 -2.34 -13.97 10.10
CA CYS A 144 -2.73 -13.11 8.99
C CYS A 144 -2.87 -11.65 9.43
N ARG A 145 -2.13 -10.76 8.76
CA ARG A 145 -2.23 -9.30 8.98
C ARG A 145 -3.49 -8.69 8.37
N ARG A 146 -3.96 -9.25 7.26
CA ARG A 146 -5.13 -8.80 6.51
C ARG A 146 -5.90 -10.01 6.00
N LEU A 147 -7.21 -9.85 5.88
CA LEU A 147 -8.09 -10.81 5.24
C LEU A 147 -8.43 -10.30 3.84
N ASP A 148 -8.22 -11.15 2.86
CA ASP A 148 -8.63 -10.96 1.46
C ASP A 148 -8.98 -12.31 0.83
N GLY A 149 -9.50 -12.29 -0.40
CA GLY A 149 -9.92 -13.49 -1.13
C GLY A 149 -8.81 -14.48 -1.48
N HIS A 150 -7.54 -14.12 -1.24
CA HIS A 150 -6.36 -14.95 -1.54
C HIS A 150 -5.68 -15.47 -0.28
N THR A 151 -6.24 -15.17 0.89
CA THR A 151 -5.68 -15.57 2.16
C THR A 151 -5.98 -17.06 2.43
N ASP A 152 -4.95 -17.92 2.54
CA ASP A 152 -5.09 -19.33 2.92
C ASP A 152 -3.98 -19.80 3.90
N GLY A 153 -4.35 -20.73 4.79
CA GLY A 153 -3.44 -21.40 5.72
C GLY A 153 -2.85 -20.49 6.79
N CYS A 154 -3.70 -19.74 7.50
CA CYS A 154 -3.24 -18.83 8.57
C CYS A 154 -4.26 -18.67 9.71
N LEU A 155 -3.80 -18.03 10.79
CA LEU A 155 -4.63 -17.63 11.93
C LEU A 155 -4.95 -16.13 11.85
N TYR A 156 -6.22 -15.77 11.83
CA TYR A 156 -6.68 -14.40 11.94
C TYR A 156 -7.14 -14.07 13.36
N ARG A 157 -6.67 -12.96 13.92
CA ARG A 157 -7.15 -12.47 15.22
C ARG A 157 -8.18 -11.36 15.02
N THR A 158 -9.36 -11.54 15.59
CA THR A 158 -10.45 -10.57 15.51
C THR A 158 -10.09 -9.27 16.27
N GLY A 159 -10.02 -8.16 15.54
CA GLY A 159 -9.76 -6.84 16.13
C GLY A 159 -11.02 -6.08 16.57
N ASN A 160 -12.17 -6.40 15.95
CA ASN A 160 -13.43 -5.68 16.11
C ASN A 160 -14.46 -6.54 16.87
N PRO A 161 -15.10 -6.04 17.95
CA PRO A 161 -16.13 -6.77 18.70
C PRO A 161 -17.39 -7.10 17.88
N HIS A 162 -17.59 -6.48 16.71
CA HIS A 162 -18.72 -6.77 15.82
C HIS A 162 -18.34 -7.63 14.61
N SER A 163 -17.16 -8.25 14.62
CA SER A 163 -16.79 -9.17 13.54
C SER A 163 -17.56 -10.48 13.68
N THR A 164 -18.33 -10.86 12.66
CA THR A 164 -19.06 -12.14 12.61
C THR A 164 -18.37 -13.08 11.62
N ILE A 165 -18.63 -14.38 11.71
CA ILE A 165 -18.09 -15.34 10.74
C ILE A 165 -18.57 -15.02 9.33
N ARG A 166 -19.83 -14.58 9.16
CA ARG A 166 -20.37 -14.12 7.87
C ARG A 166 -19.53 -12.99 7.29
N HIS A 167 -19.23 -11.96 8.09
CA HIS A 167 -18.41 -10.82 7.62
C HIS A 167 -16.98 -11.22 7.24
N LEU A 168 -16.41 -12.22 7.93
CA LEU A 168 -15.11 -12.77 7.58
C LEU A 168 -15.17 -13.59 6.30
N ALA A 169 -16.20 -14.42 6.13
CA ALA A 169 -16.44 -15.22 4.94
C ALA A 169 -16.63 -14.34 3.69
N ASP A 170 -17.38 -13.24 3.80
CA ASP A 170 -17.58 -12.26 2.73
C ASP A 170 -16.25 -11.63 2.29
N ARG A 171 -15.38 -11.26 3.25
CA ARG A 171 -14.05 -10.71 2.94
C ARG A 171 -13.07 -11.71 2.34
N LEU A 172 -13.18 -12.97 2.75
CA LEU A 172 -12.38 -14.08 2.25
C LEU A 172 -12.92 -14.63 0.92
N GLY A 173 -14.10 -14.18 0.48
CA GLY A 173 -14.78 -14.74 -0.69
C GLY A 173 -14.95 -16.26 -0.58
N MET A 174 -15.32 -16.75 0.62
CA MET A 174 -15.48 -18.18 0.89
C MET A 174 -16.87 -18.49 1.46
N PRO A 175 -17.39 -19.71 1.27
CA PRO A 175 -18.65 -20.12 1.89
C PRO A 175 -18.57 -20.06 3.42
N VAL A 176 -19.63 -19.53 4.04
CA VAL A 176 -19.77 -19.44 5.50
C VAL A 176 -19.63 -20.82 6.16
N ASP A 177 -20.25 -21.84 5.56
CA ASP A 177 -20.23 -23.21 6.09
C ASP A 177 -18.82 -23.83 6.08
N GLU A 178 -18.00 -23.47 5.09
CA GLU A 178 -16.61 -23.91 5.01
C GLU A 178 -15.77 -23.27 6.11
N LEU A 179 -15.95 -21.97 6.33
CA LEU A 179 -15.26 -21.26 7.39
C LEU A 179 -15.68 -21.75 8.78
N LEU A 180 -16.97 -22.03 9.00
CA LEU A 180 -17.47 -22.65 10.24
C LEU A 180 -16.90 -24.06 10.44
N ARG A 181 -16.78 -24.86 9.38
CA ARG A 181 -16.22 -26.22 9.45
C ARG A 181 -14.76 -26.21 9.89
N SER A 182 -13.98 -25.24 9.42
CA SER A 182 -12.58 -25.04 9.84
C SER A 182 -12.45 -24.47 11.27
N ASN A 183 -13.52 -23.89 11.82
CA ASN A 183 -13.55 -23.21 13.11
C ASN A 183 -14.55 -23.83 14.11
N ARG A 184 -14.71 -25.15 14.08
CA ARG A 184 -15.63 -25.86 14.98
C ARG A 184 -15.33 -25.64 16.46
N HIS A 185 -14.09 -25.30 16.81
CA HIS A 185 -13.67 -25.00 18.19
C HIS A 185 -14.33 -23.75 18.78
N LEU A 186 -14.90 -22.88 17.95
CA LEU A 186 -15.53 -21.65 18.42
C LEU A 186 -16.98 -21.84 18.88
N ALA A 187 -17.65 -22.94 18.52
CA ALA A 187 -19.05 -23.22 18.88
C ALA A 187 -20.02 -22.02 18.66
N ILE A 188 -19.87 -21.33 17.53
CA ILE A 188 -20.62 -20.11 17.17
C ILE A 188 -21.46 -20.32 15.90
N THR A 189 -22.46 -19.46 15.71
CA THR A 189 -23.22 -19.34 14.46
C THR A 189 -22.64 -18.24 13.56
N ALA A 190 -23.05 -18.22 12.29
CA ALA A 190 -22.54 -17.29 11.28
C ALA A 190 -22.66 -15.81 11.67
N ASP A 191 -23.73 -15.46 12.39
CA ASP A 191 -24.12 -14.09 12.71
C ASP A 191 -23.77 -13.68 14.14
N LEU A 192 -23.28 -14.62 14.96
CA LEU A 192 -22.87 -14.30 16.32
C LEU A 192 -21.60 -13.44 16.28
N PRO A 193 -21.54 -12.31 17.00
CA PRO A 193 -20.34 -11.51 17.09
C PRO A 193 -19.22 -12.28 17.79
N LEU A 194 -18.03 -12.23 17.20
CA LEU A 194 -16.81 -12.79 17.74
C LEU A 194 -16.25 -11.84 18.80
N ALA A 195 -15.90 -12.41 19.95
CA ALA A 195 -15.13 -11.69 20.96
C ALA A 195 -13.81 -11.17 20.36
N ARG A 196 -13.32 -10.05 20.91
CA ARG A 196 -12.04 -9.47 20.49
C ARG A 196 -10.89 -10.40 20.86
N GLY A 197 -9.96 -10.63 19.95
CA GLY A 197 -8.80 -11.49 20.14
C GLY A 197 -9.05 -12.97 19.85
N THR A 198 -10.28 -13.35 19.48
CA THR A 198 -10.59 -14.70 19.02
C THR A 198 -9.75 -15.04 17.79
N SER A 199 -9.16 -16.24 17.81
CA SER A 199 -8.35 -16.75 16.70
C SER A 199 -9.22 -17.60 15.77
N VAL A 200 -9.33 -17.14 14.53
CA VAL A 200 -10.08 -17.77 13.45
C VAL A 200 -9.08 -18.41 12.49
N VAL A 201 -9.23 -19.70 12.26
CA VAL A 201 -8.47 -20.48 11.28
C VAL A 201 -9.02 -20.18 9.89
N VAL A 202 -8.17 -19.67 9.01
CA VAL A 202 -8.50 -19.48 7.60
C VAL A 202 -7.85 -20.61 6.81
N TRP A 203 -8.70 -21.53 6.33
CA TRP A 203 -8.30 -22.67 5.52
C TRP A 203 -9.29 -22.87 4.37
N ARG A 204 -8.78 -22.81 3.14
CA ARG A 204 -9.50 -22.97 1.87
C ARG A 204 -9.10 -24.26 1.14
N GLY A 205 -8.19 -25.05 1.72
CA GLY A 205 -7.75 -26.32 1.14
C GLY A 205 -6.87 -26.19 -0.09
N THR A 206 -6.29 -25.01 -0.36
CA THR A 206 -5.37 -24.82 -1.50
C THR A 206 -3.95 -25.26 -1.16
N ALA A 207 -3.56 -25.15 0.11
CA ALA A 207 -2.28 -25.60 0.62
C ALA A 207 -2.27 -27.12 0.93
N THR A 208 -1.10 -27.74 0.84
CA THR A 208 -0.89 -29.15 1.26
C THR A 208 -0.59 -29.21 2.75
N LEU A 209 -1.13 -30.20 3.46
CA LEU A 209 -0.83 -30.43 4.87
C LEU A 209 0.32 -31.43 5.03
N TYR A 210 1.29 -31.13 5.89
CA TYR A 210 2.40 -32.02 6.26
C TYR A 210 2.40 -32.32 7.76
N ARG A 211 2.95 -33.48 8.14
CA ARG A 211 2.94 -33.98 9.51
C ARG A 211 4.05 -33.41 10.37
#